data_AF-A0A6A3D0H4-F1
#
_entry.id   AF-A0A6A3D0H4-F1
#
_cell.length_a   1.000
_cell.length_b   1.000
_cell.length_c   1.000
_cell.angle_alpha   90.00
_cell.angle_beta   90.00
_cell.angle_gamma   90.00
#
_symmetry.space_group_name_H-M   'P 1'
#
loop_
_entity.id
_entity.type
_entity.pdbx_description
1 polymer ?
#
loop_
_entity_poly.entity_id
_entity_poly.type
_entity_poly.pdbx_seq_one_letter_code
_entity_poly.pdbx_strand_id
1 'polypeptide(L)'
;MELPGALKSAPYPGTMVLDAMEGFYVENCPNKGDKDMDLLGLRRVCVSLLEGLMETGLCFSEEVRERAKKLALEWNGKVNLSKANTFEPLAFLLLMVTYSLEAVVDKGELVGHFFVAAGCRKAVMLCRSIGLGEKVYDLIQKLVDNGKQHLAVRFIFEFGLAEKFPPVPLLDNYLKETKKLAEQVCVDGKNSYRSLNVAAEKEIGVLKSVIKVIKDCRLEAEYPQECLQDRLEQLEMQLADRKRTAKLTAAWSKQQQAIESASPTPAVNPYLSSSATALFGLAGALLGFSTTPNPAASHPYSYGQQPFNGAYGLPPQYHPQ
;
A
#
# COMPACT_ATOMS: atom_id res chain seq x y z
N MET A 1 3.22 21.99 22.08
CA MET A 1 4.15 21.02 22.69
C MET A 1 4.18 19.81 21.78
N GLU A 2 5.33 19.45 21.24
CA GLU A 2 5.47 18.23 20.41
C GLU A 2 5.36 16.97 21.30
N LEU A 3 4.94 15.85 20.71
CA LEU A 3 4.63 14.61 21.44
C LEU A 3 5.78 14.14 22.37
N PRO A 4 7.06 14.10 21.95
CA PRO A 4 8.15 13.69 22.85
C PRO A 4 8.28 14.59 24.08
N GLY A 5 8.08 15.91 23.92
CA GLY A 5 8.13 16.87 25.02
C GLY A 5 7.00 16.66 26.03
N ALA A 6 5.79 16.33 25.54
CA ALA A 6 4.66 15.98 26.38
C ALA A 6 4.90 14.68 27.15
N LEU A 7 5.41 13.64 26.47
CA LEU A 7 5.74 12.36 27.09
C LEU A 7 6.82 12.51 28.17
N LYS A 8 7.86 13.31 27.92
CA LYS A 8 8.92 13.57 28.90
C LYS A 8 8.40 14.26 30.18
N SER A 9 7.31 15.01 30.07
CA SER A 9 6.69 15.74 31.17
C SER A 9 5.57 14.95 31.87
N ALA A 10 5.16 13.82 31.30
CA ALA A 10 4.09 12.99 31.85
C ALA A 10 4.56 12.21 33.08
N PRO A 11 3.67 11.94 34.05
CA PRO A 11 3.99 11.03 35.15
C PRO A 11 4.10 9.59 34.61
N TYR A 12 5.20 8.92 34.93
CA TYR A 12 5.45 7.51 34.58
C TYR A 12 5.29 7.18 33.08
N PRO A 13 6.03 7.85 32.18
CA PRO A 13 5.77 7.77 30.75
C PRO A 13 5.96 6.36 30.17
N GLY A 14 6.93 5.59 30.67
CA GLY A 14 7.13 4.19 30.25
C GLY A 14 5.93 3.30 30.60
N THR A 15 5.41 3.40 31.83
CA THR A 15 4.21 2.65 32.23
C THR A 15 3.00 3.05 31.40
N MET A 16 2.76 4.37 31.28
CA MET A 16 1.61 4.90 30.54
C MET A 16 1.61 4.43 29.07
N VAL A 17 2.77 4.46 28.41
CA VAL A 17 2.88 3.99 27.03
C VAL A 17 2.68 2.48 26.94
N LEU A 18 3.18 1.67 27.88
CA LEU A 18 2.90 0.23 27.89
C LEU A 18 1.41 -0.07 28.09
N ASP A 19 0.74 0.62 29.00
CA ASP A 19 -0.69 0.44 29.24
C ASP A 19 -1.49 0.81 27.98
N ALA A 20 -1.07 1.84 27.25
CA ALA A 20 -1.64 2.22 25.95
C ALA A 20 -1.39 1.22 24.80
N MET A 21 -0.55 0.20 25.01
CA MET A 21 -0.39 -0.90 24.03
C MET A 21 -1.50 -1.96 24.16
N GLU A 22 -2.36 -1.87 25.18
CA GLU A 22 -3.51 -2.75 25.33
C GLU A 22 -4.41 -2.70 24.08
N GLY A 23 -4.84 -3.86 23.60
CA GLY A 23 -5.66 -3.98 22.38
C GLY A 23 -4.89 -3.91 21.06
N PHE A 24 -3.56 -3.80 21.05
CA PHE A 24 -2.79 -3.80 19.79
C PHE A 24 -3.01 -5.07 18.93
N TYR A 25 -3.23 -6.21 19.60
CA TYR A 25 -3.58 -7.51 19.02
C TYR A 25 -4.94 -8.01 19.51
N VAL A 26 -6.04 -7.26 19.30
CA VAL A 26 -7.38 -7.78 19.58
C VAL A 26 -7.64 -9.07 18.80
N GLU A 27 -7.95 -10.17 19.49
CA GLU A 27 -8.31 -11.45 18.87
C GLU A 27 -9.72 -11.39 18.26
N ASN A 28 -9.81 -11.56 16.93
CA ASN A 28 -10.99 -11.93 16.13
C ASN A 28 -12.35 -11.36 16.56
N CYS A 29 -12.71 -10.16 16.06
CA CYS A 29 -14.10 -9.74 15.98
C CYS A 29 -14.71 -10.11 14.60
N PRO A 30 -15.92 -10.73 14.54
CA PRO A 30 -16.49 -11.27 13.30
C PRO A 30 -17.00 -10.24 12.27
N ASN A 31 -17.00 -8.93 12.59
CA ASN A 31 -17.54 -7.87 11.70
C ASN A 31 -16.41 -7.03 11.11
N LYS A 32 -16.17 -7.19 9.81
CA LYS A 32 -14.87 -6.92 9.14
C LYS A 32 -14.67 -5.54 8.48
N GLY A 33 -15.70 -4.70 8.36
CA GLY A 33 -15.58 -3.47 7.55
C GLY A 33 -15.01 -2.27 8.31
N ASP A 34 -15.74 -1.82 9.33
CA ASP A 34 -15.46 -0.57 10.06
C ASP A 34 -14.32 -0.75 11.08
N LYS A 35 -14.24 -1.92 11.71
CA LYS A 35 -13.28 -2.22 12.78
C LYS A 35 -11.83 -2.39 12.32
N ASP A 36 -11.60 -2.66 11.03
CA ASP A 36 -10.24 -2.81 10.50
C ASP A 36 -9.54 -1.44 10.41
N MET A 37 -10.31 -0.39 10.07
CA MET A 37 -9.83 0.99 10.06
C MET A 37 -9.54 1.50 11.47
N ASP A 38 -10.38 1.17 12.45
CA ASP A 38 -10.16 1.50 13.86
C ASP A 38 -8.90 0.79 14.41
N LEU A 39 -8.70 -0.49 14.08
CA LEU A 39 -7.52 -1.23 14.50
C LEU A 39 -6.24 -0.69 13.87
N LEU A 40 -6.28 -0.32 12.57
CA LEU A 40 -5.16 0.36 11.91
C LEU A 40 -4.88 1.72 12.56
N GLY A 41 -5.93 2.46 12.93
CA GLY A 41 -5.84 3.71 13.69
C GLY A 41 -5.16 3.53 15.03
N LEU A 42 -5.60 2.55 15.82
CA LEU A 42 -5.01 2.19 17.11
C LEU A 42 -3.52 1.84 16.96
N ARG A 43 -3.17 0.96 16.02
CA ARG A 43 -1.77 0.57 15.78
C ARG A 43 -0.90 1.75 15.40
N ARG A 44 -1.42 2.67 14.58
CA ARG A 44 -0.72 3.90 14.22
C ARG A 44 -0.48 4.79 15.44
N VAL A 45 -1.43 4.90 16.35
CA VAL A 45 -1.27 5.64 17.62
C VAL A 45 -0.22 4.97 18.49
N CYS A 46 -0.28 3.65 18.67
CA CYS A 46 0.72 2.89 19.43
C CYS A 46 2.14 3.10 18.89
N VAL A 47 2.33 2.99 17.56
CA VAL A 47 3.60 3.29 16.90
C VAL A 47 4.05 4.72 17.21
N SER A 48 3.15 5.70 17.11
CA SER A 48 3.48 7.11 17.36
C SER A 48 3.89 7.36 18.82
N LEU A 49 3.25 6.69 19.79
CA LEU A 49 3.60 6.76 21.20
C LEU A 49 4.97 6.14 21.50
N LEU A 50 5.23 4.94 20.96
CA LEU A 50 6.54 4.28 21.09
C LEU A 50 7.64 5.11 20.44
N GLU A 51 7.39 5.64 19.24
CA GLU A 51 8.32 6.54 18.56
C GLU A 51 8.63 7.79 19.36
N GLY A 52 7.60 8.46 19.87
CA GLY A 52 7.76 9.66 20.67
C GLY A 52 8.49 9.39 21.98
N LEU A 53 8.23 8.23 22.61
CA LEU A 53 8.90 7.82 23.84
C LEU A 53 10.37 7.49 23.58
N MET A 54 10.68 6.77 22.51
CA MET A 54 12.06 6.48 22.10
C MET A 54 12.87 7.77 21.91
N GLU A 55 12.28 8.79 21.27
CA GLU A 55 12.93 10.09 21.05
C GLU A 55 13.24 10.87 22.34
N THR A 56 12.57 10.54 23.46
CA THR A 56 12.89 11.16 24.75
C THR A 56 14.22 10.67 25.35
N GLY A 57 14.71 9.49 24.92
CA GLY A 57 15.92 8.86 25.45
C GLY A 57 15.83 8.50 26.94
N LEU A 58 14.62 8.35 27.48
CA LEU A 58 14.42 7.98 28.89
C LEU A 58 14.85 6.54 29.15
N CYS A 59 15.45 6.32 30.32
CA CYS A 59 15.72 4.99 30.85
C CYS A 59 14.63 4.60 31.85
N PHE A 60 14.17 3.35 31.79
CA PHE A 60 13.11 2.85 32.65
C PHE A 60 13.62 1.87 33.72
N SER A 61 12.89 1.79 34.84
CA SER A 61 13.18 0.84 35.91
C SER A 61 13.06 -0.61 35.42
N GLU A 62 13.69 -1.52 36.15
CA GLU A 62 13.66 -2.96 35.83
C GLU A 62 12.23 -3.51 35.83
N GLU A 63 11.37 -3.05 36.74
CA GLU A 63 9.95 -3.43 36.79
C GLU A 63 9.20 -3.09 35.50
N VAL A 64 9.41 -1.88 34.96
CA VAL A 64 8.79 -1.45 33.69
C VAL A 64 9.36 -2.26 32.53
N ARG A 65 10.67 -2.52 32.54
CA ARG A 65 11.35 -3.30 31.51
C ARG A 65 10.89 -4.76 31.47
N GLU A 66 10.68 -5.38 32.63
CA GLU A 66 10.16 -6.74 32.71
C GLU A 66 8.71 -6.85 32.22
N ARG A 67 7.88 -5.82 32.45
CA ARG A 67 6.56 -5.74 31.80
C ARG A 67 6.66 -5.60 30.29
N ALA A 68 7.52 -4.71 29.79
CA ALA A 68 7.75 -4.53 28.36
C ALA A 68 8.27 -5.82 27.70
N LYS A 69 9.14 -6.56 28.38
CA LYS A 69 9.67 -7.85 27.94
C LYS A 69 8.57 -8.91 27.80
N LYS A 70 7.67 -9.02 28.78
CA LYS A 70 6.51 -9.93 28.69
C LYS A 70 5.64 -9.58 27.49
N LEU A 71 5.36 -8.30 27.29
CA LEU A 71 4.59 -7.82 26.14
C LEU A 71 5.30 -8.14 24.81
N ALA A 72 6.61 -7.91 24.71
CA ALA A 72 7.38 -8.24 23.53
C ALA A 72 7.35 -9.74 23.21
N LEU A 73 7.49 -10.61 24.21
CA LEU A 73 7.39 -12.06 24.01
C LEU A 73 5.99 -12.48 23.52
N GLU A 74 4.93 -11.85 24.03
CA GLU A 74 3.58 -12.08 23.54
C GLU A 74 3.43 -11.65 22.08
N TRP A 75 4.00 -10.50 21.71
CA TRP A 75 3.95 -9.96 20.36
C TRP A 75 4.74 -10.81 19.37
N ASN A 76 5.92 -11.33 19.75
CA ASN A 76 6.81 -12.08 18.83
C ASN A 76 6.08 -13.26 18.15
N GLY A 77 5.17 -13.94 18.85
CA GLY A 77 4.36 -15.03 18.28
C GLY A 77 3.16 -14.58 17.43
N LYS A 78 2.78 -13.29 17.47
CA LYS A 78 1.59 -12.73 16.83
C LYS A 78 1.89 -11.83 15.63
N VAL A 79 3.11 -11.32 15.51
CA VAL A 79 3.48 -10.38 14.44
C VAL A 79 3.24 -10.99 13.06
N ASN A 80 2.37 -10.34 12.30
CA ASN A 80 2.11 -10.67 10.91
C ASN A 80 3.14 -9.98 10.00
N LEU A 81 4.01 -10.78 9.38
CA LEU A 81 5.03 -10.30 8.45
C LEU A 81 4.53 -10.10 7.00
N SER A 82 3.21 -9.97 6.80
CA SER A 82 2.65 -9.65 5.50
C SER A 82 3.00 -8.22 5.05
N LYS A 83 3.19 -8.04 3.74
CA LYS A 83 3.58 -6.74 3.16
C LYS A 83 2.54 -5.63 3.37
N ALA A 84 1.29 -5.98 3.68
CA ALA A 84 0.20 -5.02 3.89
C ALA A 84 0.21 -4.37 5.30
N ASN A 85 0.91 -4.98 6.27
CA ASN A 85 0.88 -4.52 7.65
C ASN A 85 2.28 -4.14 8.15
N THR A 86 2.65 -2.87 7.92
CA THR A 86 3.95 -2.35 8.34
C THR A 86 3.99 -1.93 9.80
N PHE A 87 2.82 -1.71 10.43
CA PHE A 87 2.74 -1.21 11.81
C PHE A 87 3.09 -2.27 12.83
N GLU A 88 2.67 -3.53 12.65
CA GLU A 88 2.98 -4.60 13.62
C GLU A 88 4.49 -4.84 13.77
N PRO A 89 5.26 -5.11 12.70
CA PRO A 89 6.70 -5.32 12.85
C PRO A 89 7.41 -4.04 13.31
N LEU A 90 6.95 -2.86 12.90
CA LEU A 90 7.54 -1.60 13.32
C LEU A 90 7.31 -1.32 14.82
N ALA A 91 6.09 -1.51 15.31
CA ALA A 91 5.76 -1.34 16.73
C ALA A 91 6.57 -2.30 17.60
N PHE A 92 6.72 -3.55 17.16
CA PHE A 92 7.55 -4.53 17.85
C PHE A 92 9.02 -4.09 17.94
N LEU A 93 9.62 -3.65 16.82
CA LEU A 93 10.99 -3.14 16.81
C LEU A 93 11.16 -1.88 17.68
N LEU A 94 10.18 -0.98 17.67
CA LEU A 94 10.17 0.21 18.51
C LEU A 94 10.06 -0.14 19.99
N LEU A 95 9.19 -1.08 20.36
CA LEU A 95 9.06 -1.58 21.73
C LEU A 95 10.40 -2.12 22.22
N MET A 96 11.08 -2.92 21.40
CA MET A 96 12.39 -3.46 21.74
C MET A 96 13.43 -2.37 22.03
N VAL A 97 13.57 -1.39 21.13
CA VAL A 97 14.56 -0.32 21.29
C VAL A 97 14.20 0.64 22.43
N THR A 98 12.92 1.00 22.55
CA THR A 98 12.45 1.98 23.55
C THR A 98 12.69 1.48 24.98
N TYR A 99 12.54 0.19 25.22
CA TYR A 99 12.71 -0.41 26.55
C TYR A 99 14.02 -1.20 26.70
N SER A 100 14.94 -1.10 25.73
CA SER A 100 16.24 -1.80 25.72
C SER A 100 16.13 -3.31 25.95
N LEU A 101 15.39 -3.97 25.05
CA LEU A 101 15.07 -5.40 25.08
C LEU A 101 15.85 -6.20 24.02
N GLU A 102 17.00 -5.72 23.57
CA GLU A 102 17.74 -6.25 22.43
C GLU A 102 18.20 -7.71 22.64
N ALA A 103 18.40 -8.13 23.88
CA ALA A 103 18.83 -9.49 24.24
C ALA A 103 17.68 -10.52 24.30
N VAL A 104 16.42 -10.09 24.14
CA VAL A 104 15.24 -10.94 24.36
C VAL A 104 14.94 -11.85 23.16
N VAL A 105 15.29 -11.40 21.95
CA VAL A 105 14.84 -12.03 20.69
C VAL A 105 16.07 -12.35 19.83
N ASP A 106 16.03 -13.50 19.16
CA ASP A 106 17.10 -13.88 18.24
C ASP A 106 17.19 -12.90 17.06
N LYS A 107 18.42 -12.49 16.71
CA LYS A 107 18.65 -11.51 15.64
C LYS A 107 18.23 -12.04 14.27
N GLY A 108 18.26 -13.36 14.06
CA GLY A 108 17.78 -14.00 12.84
C GLY A 108 16.26 -13.83 12.64
N GLU A 109 15.48 -13.94 13.72
CA GLU A 109 14.02 -13.73 13.69
C GLU A 109 13.66 -12.27 13.30
N LEU A 110 14.50 -11.31 13.70
CA LEU A 110 14.29 -9.89 13.41
C LEU A 110 14.53 -9.51 11.94
N VAL A 111 15.24 -10.33 11.15
CA VAL A 111 15.45 -10.06 9.72
C VAL A 111 14.11 -9.95 8.98
N GLY A 112 13.14 -10.80 9.33
CA GLY A 112 11.78 -10.74 8.78
C GLY A 112 11.07 -9.43 9.12
N HIS A 113 11.19 -8.99 10.37
CA HIS A 113 10.60 -7.76 10.88
C HIS A 113 11.16 -6.53 10.14
N PHE A 114 12.49 -6.45 10.04
CA PHE A 114 13.16 -5.37 9.31
C PHE A 114 12.84 -5.39 7.81
N PHE A 115 12.70 -6.56 7.19
CA PHE A 115 12.33 -6.64 5.76
C PHE A 115 10.97 -5.99 5.46
N VAL A 116 9.99 -6.15 6.36
CA VAL A 116 8.67 -5.51 6.23
C VAL A 116 8.76 -4.03 6.59
N ALA A 117 9.46 -3.70 7.68
CA ALA A 117 9.62 -2.33 8.18
C ALA A 117 10.63 -1.47 7.38
N ALA A 118 11.37 -2.03 6.42
CA ALA A 118 12.47 -1.36 5.70
C ALA A 118 12.09 -0.04 5.00
N GLY A 119 10.81 0.14 4.67
CA GLY A 119 10.30 1.40 4.10
C GLY A 119 10.13 2.52 5.13
N CYS A 120 10.14 2.21 6.43
CA CYS A 120 10.04 3.19 7.50
C CYS A 120 11.32 4.02 7.60
N ARG A 121 11.17 5.34 7.81
CA ARG A 121 12.30 6.26 7.94
C ARG A 121 13.25 5.89 9.09
N LYS A 122 12.72 5.30 10.16
CA LYS A 122 13.49 4.90 11.35
C LYS A 122 14.10 3.50 11.25
N ALA A 123 13.79 2.73 10.21
CA ALA A 123 14.20 1.32 10.14
C ALA A 123 15.72 1.12 10.25
N VAL A 124 16.50 1.97 9.61
CA VAL A 124 17.97 1.92 9.65
C VAL A 124 18.50 2.24 11.05
N MET A 125 17.97 3.28 11.70
CA MET A 125 18.31 3.64 13.08
C MET A 125 17.93 2.52 14.06
N LEU A 126 16.74 1.94 13.94
CA LEU A 126 16.31 0.80 14.76
C LEU A 126 17.24 -0.41 14.56
N CYS A 127 17.62 -0.71 13.32
CA CYS A 127 18.55 -1.80 13.01
C CYS A 127 19.90 -1.62 13.70
N ARG A 128 20.39 -0.37 13.75
CA ARG A 128 21.62 -0.01 14.45
C ARG A 128 21.48 -0.13 15.96
N SER A 129 20.40 0.40 16.54
CA SER A 129 20.14 0.33 17.99
C SER A 129 19.98 -1.10 18.50
N ILE A 130 19.25 -1.94 17.76
CA ILE A 130 19.09 -3.37 18.08
C ILE A 130 20.41 -4.14 17.92
N GLY A 131 21.32 -3.65 17.07
CA GLY A 131 22.61 -4.28 16.82
C GLY A 131 22.46 -5.59 16.05
N LEU A 132 21.77 -5.55 14.90
CA LEU A 132 21.52 -6.74 14.06
C LEU A 132 22.82 -7.45 13.60
N GLY A 133 23.96 -6.72 13.59
CA GLY A 133 25.28 -7.29 13.33
C GLY A 133 25.40 -7.87 11.92
N GLU A 134 25.97 -9.08 11.80
CA GLU A 134 26.12 -9.75 10.49
C GLU A 134 24.78 -10.08 9.82
N LYS A 135 23.67 -10.11 10.56
CA LYS A 135 22.34 -10.32 9.97
C LYS A 135 21.86 -9.16 9.09
N VAL A 136 22.56 -8.02 9.11
CA VAL A 136 22.35 -6.94 8.12
C VAL A 136 22.63 -7.43 6.69
N TYR A 137 23.60 -8.33 6.49
CA TYR A 137 23.86 -8.93 5.18
C TYR A 137 22.65 -9.73 4.68
N ASP A 138 22.07 -10.56 5.55
CA ASP A 138 20.87 -11.36 5.24
C ASP A 138 19.67 -10.46 4.90
N LEU A 139 19.50 -9.36 5.63
CA LEU A 139 18.47 -8.36 5.36
C LEU A 139 18.65 -7.69 3.99
N ILE A 140 19.86 -7.22 3.68
CA ILE A 140 20.17 -6.56 2.41
C ILE A 140 19.92 -7.52 1.24
N GLN A 141 20.43 -8.76 1.33
CA GLN A 141 20.22 -9.75 0.29
C GLN A 141 18.72 -10.03 0.08
N LYS A 142 17.97 -10.23 1.17
CA LYS A 142 16.53 -10.43 1.11
C LYS A 142 15.78 -9.25 0.47
N LEU A 143 16.21 -8.01 0.71
CA LEU A 143 15.62 -6.83 0.06
C LEU A 143 15.90 -6.82 -1.45
N VAL A 144 17.14 -7.12 -1.85
CA VAL A 144 17.54 -7.20 -3.27
C VAL A 144 16.75 -8.27 -4.00
N ASP A 145 16.70 -9.49 -3.46
CA ASP A 145 16.01 -10.64 -4.06
C ASP A 145 14.50 -10.40 -4.22
N ASN A 146 13.93 -9.46 -3.46
CA ASN A 146 12.50 -9.13 -3.47
C ASN A 146 12.16 -7.83 -4.21
N GLY A 147 13.07 -7.27 -5.02
CA GLY A 147 12.79 -6.07 -5.81
C GLY A 147 12.72 -4.77 -4.99
N LYS A 148 13.36 -4.75 -3.81
CA LYS A 148 13.43 -3.60 -2.89
C LYS A 148 14.85 -3.02 -2.80
N GLN A 149 15.58 -3.04 -3.91
CA GLN A 149 16.96 -2.55 -4.03
C GLN A 149 17.13 -1.11 -3.50
N HIS A 150 16.18 -0.22 -3.80
CA HIS A 150 16.21 1.17 -3.31
C HIS A 150 16.12 1.29 -1.77
N LEU A 151 15.52 0.32 -1.08
CA LEU A 151 15.55 0.27 0.39
C LEU A 151 16.88 -0.30 0.87
N ALA A 152 17.40 -1.34 0.20
CA ALA A 152 18.68 -1.95 0.51
C ALA A 152 19.84 -0.93 0.49
N VAL A 153 19.85 -0.01 -0.48
CA VAL A 153 20.87 1.07 -0.58
C VAL A 153 21.00 1.87 0.72
N ARG A 154 19.90 2.18 1.41
CA ARG A 154 19.96 2.93 2.69
C ARG A 154 20.73 2.17 3.76
N PHE A 155 20.51 0.86 3.86
CA PHE A 155 21.24 -0.01 4.78
C PHE A 155 22.70 -0.17 4.34
N ILE A 156 22.96 -0.31 3.04
CA ILE A 156 24.31 -0.42 2.51
C ILE A 156 25.16 0.78 2.92
N PHE A 157 24.64 2.01 2.77
CA PHE A 157 25.36 3.22 3.16
C PHE A 157 25.56 3.33 4.66
N GLU A 158 24.49 3.20 5.45
CA GLU A 158 24.59 3.41 6.90
C GLU A 158 25.54 2.40 7.56
N PHE A 159 25.56 1.15 7.07
CA PHE A 159 26.39 0.10 7.63
C PHE A 159 27.76 -0.05 6.92
N GLY A 160 28.11 0.86 6.01
CA GLY A 160 29.42 0.87 5.35
C GLY A 160 29.68 -0.35 4.45
N LEU A 161 28.64 -0.88 3.80
CA LEU A 161 28.70 -2.11 3.00
C LEU A 161 28.79 -1.87 1.48
N ALA A 162 29.13 -0.65 1.07
CA ALA A 162 29.16 -0.24 -0.34
C ALA A 162 30.20 -1.01 -1.18
N GLU A 163 31.28 -1.50 -0.58
CA GLU A 163 32.26 -2.33 -1.28
C GLU A 163 31.67 -3.68 -1.70
N LYS A 164 30.90 -4.32 -0.80
CA LYS A 164 30.29 -5.63 -1.05
C LYS A 164 29.03 -5.51 -1.90
N PHE A 165 28.27 -4.44 -1.71
CA PHE A 165 27.07 -4.15 -2.47
C PHE A 165 27.17 -2.76 -3.11
N PRO A 166 27.88 -2.63 -4.25
CA PRO A 166 28.02 -1.37 -4.94
C PRO A 166 26.66 -0.73 -5.26
N PRO A 167 26.34 0.46 -4.70
CA PRO A 167 25.00 1.05 -4.83
C PRO A 167 24.60 1.37 -6.28
N VAL A 168 25.51 1.93 -7.07
CA VAL A 168 25.22 2.35 -8.45
C VAL A 168 24.91 1.15 -9.37
N PRO A 169 25.74 0.09 -9.45
CA PRO A 169 25.38 -1.12 -10.20
C PRO A 169 24.08 -1.78 -9.74
N LEU A 170 23.82 -1.77 -8.43
CA LEU A 170 22.62 -2.35 -7.84
C LEU A 170 21.34 -1.59 -8.24
N LEU A 171 21.40 -0.25 -8.27
CA LEU A 171 20.30 0.60 -8.74
C LEU A 171 20.09 0.51 -10.26
N ASP A 172 21.17 0.44 -11.04
CA ASP A 172 21.09 0.28 -12.49
C ASP A 172 20.45 -1.08 -12.87
N ASN A 173 20.87 -2.16 -12.21
CA ASN A 173 20.24 -3.47 -12.41
C ASN A 173 18.75 -3.45 -12.04
N TYR A 174 18.39 -2.79 -10.93
CA TYR A 174 17.00 -2.65 -10.52
C TYR A 174 16.13 -1.92 -11.55
N LEU A 175 16.64 -0.85 -12.17
CA LEU A 175 15.93 -0.12 -13.22
C LEU A 175 15.79 -0.95 -14.50
N LYS A 176 16.85 -1.68 -14.88
CA LYS A 176 16.82 -2.61 -16.03
C LYS A 176 15.77 -3.71 -15.83
N GLU A 177 15.76 -4.34 -14.66
CA GLU A 177 14.77 -5.37 -14.30
C GLU A 177 13.35 -4.80 -14.29
N THR A 178 13.17 -3.61 -13.70
CA THR A 178 11.86 -2.93 -13.67
C THR A 178 11.35 -2.65 -15.07
N LYS A 179 12.20 -2.14 -15.97
CA LYS A 179 11.84 -1.88 -17.37
C LYS A 179 11.45 -3.16 -18.10
N LYS A 180 12.23 -4.24 -17.94
CA LYS A 180 11.91 -5.55 -18.52
C LYS A 180 10.56 -6.09 -18.04
N LEU A 181 10.27 -5.96 -16.74
CA LEU A 181 8.98 -6.36 -16.17
C LEU A 181 7.84 -5.49 -16.67
N ALA A 182 8.06 -4.18 -16.82
CA ALA A 182 7.07 -3.27 -17.38
C ALA A 182 6.71 -3.63 -18.84
N GLU A 183 7.73 -3.93 -19.66
CA GLU A 183 7.55 -4.43 -21.03
C GLU A 183 6.77 -5.74 -21.06
N GLN A 184 7.11 -6.69 -20.19
CA GLN A 184 6.41 -7.97 -20.09
C GLN A 184 4.93 -7.80 -19.72
N VAL A 185 4.62 -6.93 -18.75
CA VAL A 185 3.21 -6.60 -18.38
C VAL A 185 2.45 -6.03 -19.58
N CYS A 186 3.09 -5.23 -20.42
CA CYS A 186 2.47 -4.68 -21.62
C CYS A 186 2.21 -5.78 -22.65
N VAL A 187 3.17 -6.68 -22.89
CA VAL A 187 3.02 -7.79 -23.84
C VAL A 187 1.90 -8.75 -23.40
N ASP A 188 1.91 -9.19 -22.15
CA ASP A 188 0.90 -10.11 -21.59
C ASP A 188 -0.50 -9.48 -21.61
N GLY A 189 -0.56 -8.17 -21.37
CA GLY A 189 -1.78 -7.37 -21.45
C GLY A 189 -2.18 -6.95 -22.87
N LYS A 190 -1.54 -7.50 -23.91
CA LYS A 190 -1.77 -7.19 -25.33
C LYS A 190 -1.71 -5.68 -25.64
N ASN A 191 -0.84 -4.96 -24.95
CA ASN A 191 -0.71 -3.50 -25.00
C ASN A 191 -2.03 -2.76 -24.75
N SER A 192 -2.92 -3.34 -23.93
CA SER A 192 -4.15 -2.67 -23.51
C SER A 192 -3.82 -1.41 -22.69
N TYR A 193 -4.69 -0.40 -22.74
CA TYR A 193 -4.57 0.82 -21.92
C TYR A 193 -4.35 0.50 -20.44
N ARG A 194 -5.03 -0.52 -19.91
CA ARG A 194 -4.88 -0.94 -18.52
C ARG A 194 -3.47 -1.46 -18.24
N SER A 195 -2.94 -2.34 -19.08
CA SER A 195 -1.59 -2.89 -18.92
C SER A 195 -0.50 -1.82 -19.03
N LEU A 196 -0.64 -0.88 -19.97
CA LEU A 196 0.28 0.25 -20.14
C LEU A 196 0.28 1.16 -18.91
N ASN A 197 -0.90 1.47 -18.36
CA ASN A 197 -1.00 2.32 -17.18
C ASN A 197 -0.39 1.64 -15.94
N VAL A 198 -0.68 0.36 -15.71
CA VAL A 198 -0.11 -0.40 -14.59
C VAL A 198 1.41 -0.48 -14.69
N ALA A 199 1.94 -0.73 -15.88
CA ALA A 199 3.39 -0.76 -16.13
C ALA A 199 4.04 0.62 -15.88
N ALA A 200 3.44 1.69 -16.41
CA ALA A 200 3.95 3.05 -16.25
C ALA A 200 3.90 3.53 -14.79
N GLU A 201 2.80 3.29 -14.07
CA GLU A 201 2.67 3.64 -12.65
C GLU A 201 3.73 2.94 -11.79
N LYS A 202 4.00 1.65 -12.09
CA LYS A 202 5.05 0.88 -11.40
C LYS A 202 6.45 1.45 -11.69
N GLU A 203 6.76 1.73 -12.96
CA GLU A 203 8.04 2.33 -13.37
C GLU A 203 8.26 3.72 -12.72
N ILE A 204 7.22 4.57 -12.70
CA ILE A 204 7.25 5.88 -12.01
C ILE A 204 7.54 5.70 -10.52
N GLY A 205 6.87 4.75 -9.84
CA GLY A 205 7.08 4.49 -8.42
C GLY A 205 8.53 4.09 -8.11
N VAL A 206 9.13 3.28 -8.98
CA VAL A 206 10.54 2.89 -8.90
C VAL A 206 11.45 4.09 -9.13
N LEU A 207 11.26 4.85 -10.21
CA LEU A 207 12.07 6.04 -10.53
C LEU A 207 12.06 7.05 -9.39
N LYS A 208 10.87 7.35 -8.82
CA LYS A 208 10.74 8.24 -7.65
C LYS A 208 11.52 7.72 -6.45
N SER A 209 11.47 6.41 -6.21
CA SER A 209 12.18 5.79 -5.08
C SER A 209 13.69 5.79 -5.26
N VAL A 210 14.18 5.60 -6.49
CA VAL A 210 15.61 5.67 -6.84
C VAL A 210 16.11 7.11 -6.76
N ILE A 211 15.44 8.08 -7.38
CA ILE A 211 15.80 9.51 -7.28
C ILE A 211 15.86 9.95 -5.81
N LYS A 212 14.90 9.49 -5.00
CA LYS A 212 14.91 9.78 -3.56
C LYS A 212 16.14 9.19 -2.86
N VAL A 213 16.49 7.92 -3.12
CA VAL A 213 17.64 7.31 -2.44
C VAL A 213 18.97 7.91 -2.88
N ILE A 214 19.09 8.33 -4.14
CA ILE A 214 20.27 9.04 -4.64
C ILE A 214 20.51 10.31 -3.80
N LYS A 215 19.46 11.10 -3.57
CA LYS A 215 19.52 12.32 -2.75
C LYS A 215 19.80 12.01 -1.28
N ASP A 216 19.08 11.04 -0.72
CA ASP A 216 19.21 10.66 0.70
C ASP A 216 20.64 10.15 1.01
N CYS A 217 21.29 9.48 0.06
CA CYS A 217 22.64 8.91 0.21
C CYS A 217 23.77 9.75 -0.41
N ARG A 218 23.47 10.95 -0.92
CA ARG A 218 24.44 11.87 -1.57
C ARG A 218 25.20 11.25 -2.75
N LEU A 219 24.51 10.48 -3.57
CA LEU A 219 25.05 9.74 -4.71
C LEU A 219 25.05 10.55 -6.02
N GLU A 220 24.69 11.83 -6.00
CA GLU A 220 24.45 12.63 -7.21
C GLU A 220 25.67 12.73 -8.13
N ALA A 221 26.88 12.73 -7.58
CA ALA A 221 28.11 12.81 -8.36
C ALA A 221 28.42 11.50 -9.12
N GLU A 222 28.11 10.36 -8.52
CA GLU A 222 28.37 9.03 -9.09
C GLU A 222 27.22 8.54 -9.97
N TYR A 223 26.00 9.01 -9.68
CA TYR A 223 24.81 8.63 -10.41
C TYR A 223 23.93 9.83 -10.76
N PRO A 224 24.24 10.50 -11.89
CA PRO A 224 23.47 11.64 -12.38
C PRO A 224 22.00 11.27 -12.63
N GLN A 225 21.09 12.15 -12.22
CA GLN A 225 19.66 11.85 -12.17
C GLN A 225 18.86 12.39 -13.37
N GLU A 226 19.50 13.14 -14.28
CA GLU A 226 18.84 13.86 -15.38
C GLU A 226 18.05 12.88 -16.25
N CYS A 227 18.69 11.79 -16.70
CA CYS A 227 18.02 10.77 -17.50
C CYS A 227 16.87 10.07 -16.76
N LEU A 228 16.93 9.97 -15.43
CA LEU A 228 15.85 9.39 -14.62
C LEU A 228 14.66 10.34 -14.51
N GLN A 229 14.94 11.65 -14.40
CA GLN A 229 13.93 12.70 -14.35
C GLN A 229 13.21 12.84 -15.70
N ASP A 230 13.96 12.88 -16.80
CA ASP A 230 13.40 12.95 -18.16
C ASP A 230 12.44 11.78 -18.42
N ARG A 231 12.84 10.57 -18.00
CA ARG A 231 12.01 9.37 -18.14
C ARG A 231 10.76 9.44 -17.26
N LEU A 232 10.88 9.96 -16.04
CA LEU A 232 9.76 10.14 -15.13
C LEU A 232 8.74 11.12 -15.72
N GLU A 233 9.19 12.26 -16.24
CA GLU A 233 8.34 13.26 -16.89
C GLU A 233 7.65 12.69 -18.13
N GLN A 234 8.38 11.94 -18.96
CA GLN A 234 7.84 11.27 -20.14
C GLN A 234 6.68 10.33 -19.77
N LEU A 235 6.83 9.51 -18.72
CA LEU A 235 5.80 8.56 -18.29
C LEU A 235 4.58 9.27 -17.69
N GLU A 236 4.79 10.32 -16.91
CA GLU A 236 3.70 11.12 -16.34
C GLU A 236 2.88 11.82 -17.43
N MET A 237 3.55 12.38 -18.44
CA MET A 237 2.89 12.97 -19.61
C MET A 237 2.08 11.93 -20.39
N GLN A 238 2.64 10.75 -20.67
CA GLN A 238 1.91 9.67 -21.35
C GLN A 238 0.67 9.22 -20.57
N LEU A 239 0.74 9.11 -19.24
CA LEU A 239 -0.42 8.79 -18.41
C LEU A 239 -1.49 9.89 -18.48
N ALA A 240 -1.07 11.16 -18.44
CA ALA A 240 -1.97 12.30 -18.54
C ALA A 240 -2.68 12.36 -19.90
N ASP A 241 -1.96 12.10 -20.99
CA ASP A 241 -2.49 12.07 -22.34
C ASP A 241 -3.48 10.91 -22.51
N ARG A 242 -3.12 9.69 -22.07
CA ARG A 242 -4.04 8.53 -22.09
C ARG A 242 -5.32 8.82 -21.29
N LYS A 243 -5.21 9.48 -20.13
CA LYS A 243 -6.35 9.87 -19.30
C LYS A 243 -7.23 10.92 -19.99
N ARG A 244 -6.64 11.86 -20.74
CA ARG A 244 -7.38 12.83 -21.56
C ARG A 244 -8.12 12.15 -22.70
N THR A 245 -7.45 11.27 -23.45
CA THR A 245 -8.07 10.52 -24.56
C THR A 245 -9.22 9.65 -24.08
N ALA A 246 -9.07 8.95 -22.96
CA ALA A 246 -10.14 8.11 -22.38
C ALA A 246 -11.39 8.91 -21.97
N LYS A 247 -11.20 10.15 -21.50
CA LYS A 247 -12.33 11.05 -21.17
C LYS A 247 -13.05 11.52 -22.43
N LEU A 248 -12.29 11.89 -23.47
CA LEU A 248 -12.85 12.32 -24.74
C LEU A 248 -13.65 11.19 -25.40
N THR A 249 -13.11 9.97 -25.45
CA THR A 249 -13.83 8.82 -26.01
C THR A 249 -15.09 8.49 -25.22
N ALA A 250 -15.04 8.51 -23.89
CA ALA A 250 -16.22 8.27 -23.05
C ALA A 250 -17.32 9.34 -23.24
N ALA A 251 -16.94 10.61 -23.42
CA ALA A 251 -17.89 11.69 -23.71
C ALA A 251 -18.57 11.49 -25.08
N TRP A 252 -17.79 11.12 -26.10
CA TRP A 252 -18.30 10.82 -27.44
C TRP A 252 -19.26 9.61 -27.45
N SER A 253 -18.93 8.52 -26.75
CA SER A 253 -19.81 7.35 -26.66
C SER A 253 -21.13 7.66 -25.94
N LYS A 254 -21.10 8.48 -24.88
CA LYS A 254 -22.34 8.94 -24.21
C LYS A 254 -23.21 9.80 -25.12
N GLN A 255 -22.58 10.66 -25.93
CA GLN A 255 -23.30 11.47 -26.91
C GLN A 255 -23.98 10.62 -27.98
N GLN A 256 -23.31 9.56 -28.48
CA GLN A 256 -23.90 8.62 -29.43
C GLN A 256 -25.08 7.82 -28.84
N GLN A 257 -24.97 7.33 -27.62
CA GLN A 257 -26.06 6.61 -26.95
C GLN A 257 -27.28 7.50 -26.69
N ALA A 258 -27.07 8.78 -26.35
CA ALA A 258 -28.16 9.74 -26.20
C ALA A 258 -28.91 9.99 -27.52
N ILE A 259 -28.18 10.04 -28.64
CA ILE A 259 -28.75 10.21 -29.98
C ILE A 259 -29.54 8.97 -30.42
N GLU A 260 -29.05 7.76 -30.17
CA GLU A 260 -29.77 6.51 -30.49
C GLU A 260 -31.05 6.34 -29.66
N SER A 261 -31.02 6.69 -28.36
CA SER A 261 -32.19 6.63 -27.47
C SER A 261 -33.27 7.69 -27.77
N ALA A 262 -32.94 8.70 -28.58
CA ALA A 262 -33.85 9.76 -28.98
C ALA A 262 -34.48 9.52 -30.37
N SER A 263 -34.21 8.39 -31.02
CA SER A 263 -34.86 8.05 -32.28
C SER A 263 -36.33 7.62 -32.06
N PRO A 264 -37.33 8.25 -32.71
CA PRO A 264 -38.72 7.84 -32.55
C PRO A 264 -38.96 6.51 -33.29
N THR A 265 -39.50 5.51 -32.59
CA THR A 265 -40.08 4.32 -33.25
C THR A 265 -41.10 4.77 -34.29
N PRO A 266 -41.02 4.31 -35.56
CA PRO A 266 -42.04 4.66 -36.54
C PRO A 266 -43.36 4.03 -36.11
N ALA A 267 -44.38 4.86 -35.92
CA ALA A 267 -45.74 4.41 -35.66
C ALA A 267 -46.22 3.60 -36.86
N VAL A 268 -46.38 2.29 -36.66
CA VAL A 268 -47.01 1.42 -37.65
C VAL A 268 -48.52 1.67 -37.58
N ASN A 269 -49.05 2.32 -38.62
CA ASN A 269 -50.49 2.49 -38.82
C ASN A 269 -51.17 1.11 -38.97
N PRO A 270 -52.20 0.77 -38.16
CA PRO A 270 -52.84 -0.53 -38.22
C PRO A 270 -54.12 -0.47 -39.08
N TYR A 271 -54.01 -0.61 -40.40
CA TYR A 271 -55.16 -0.97 -41.25
C TYR A 271 -54.71 -1.67 -42.54
N LEU A 272 -54.73 -3.01 -42.57
CA LEU A 272 -55.63 -3.79 -43.45
C LEU A 272 -55.46 -5.31 -43.24
N SER A 273 -56.61 -5.92 -42.96
CA SER A 273 -57.00 -7.33 -42.95
C SER A 273 -56.28 -8.27 -43.95
N SER A 274 -55.94 -9.49 -43.52
CA SER A 274 -56.70 -10.67 -43.97
C SER A 274 -56.37 -11.92 -43.14
N SER A 275 -57.42 -12.51 -42.60
CA SER A 275 -57.49 -13.80 -41.91
C SER A 275 -57.44 -14.96 -42.91
N ALA A 276 -56.79 -16.07 -42.53
CA ALA A 276 -57.29 -17.41 -42.86
C ALA A 276 -56.65 -18.47 -41.95
N THR A 277 -57.49 -18.97 -41.04
CA THR A 277 -57.46 -20.25 -40.34
C THR A 277 -57.17 -21.44 -41.26
N ALA A 278 -56.32 -22.38 -40.81
CA ALA A 278 -56.48 -23.80 -41.10
C ALA A 278 -55.96 -24.64 -39.94
N LEU A 279 -56.82 -25.57 -39.52
CA LEU A 279 -56.75 -26.44 -38.35
C LEU A 279 -56.14 -27.82 -38.67
N PHE A 280 -55.72 -28.48 -37.60
CA PHE A 280 -55.57 -29.93 -37.36
C PHE A 280 -54.43 -30.73 -38.01
N GLY A 281 -53.63 -31.35 -37.13
CA GLY A 281 -52.75 -32.48 -37.42
C GLY A 281 -52.08 -32.99 -36.14
N LEU A 282 -52.51 -34.15 -35.66
CA LEU A 282 -52.29 -34.76 -34.34
C LEU A 282 -50.94 -35.48 -34.16
N ALA A 283 -50.54 -35.56 -32.88
CA ALA A 283 -49.84 -36.66 -32.20
C ALA A 283 -48.31 -36.81 -32.32
N GLY A 284 -47.67 -36.87 -31.14
CA GLY A 284 -46.29 -37.33 -30.95
C GLY A 284 -45.69 -36.87 -29.62
N ALA A 285 -46.16 -37.45 -28.50
CA ALA A 285 -45.69 -37.13 -27.16
C ALA A 285 -44.25 -37.58 -26.91
N LEU A 286 -43.47 -36.75 -26.18
CA LEU A 286 -42.41 -37.22 -25.30
C LEU A 286 -42.41 -36.35 -24.04
N LEU A 287 -42.73 -36.99 -22.91
CA LEU A 287 -42.65 -36.43 -21.58
C LEU A 287 -41.17 -36.33 -21.14
N GLY A 288 -40.80 -35.20 -20.57
CA GLY A 288 -39.52 -35.01 -19.86
C GLY A 288 -39.39 -33.58 -19.36
N PHE A 289 -39.74 -33.38 -18.09
CA PHE A 289 -39.96 -32.09 -17.42
C PHE A 289 -38.71 -31.21 -17.25
N SER A 290 -38.94 -29.90 -17.43
CA SER A 290 -38.53 -28.73 -16.66
C SER A 290 -37.28 -28.76 -15.79
N THR A 291 -36.37 -27.82 -16.04
CA THR A 291 -36.20 -26.61 -15.19
C THR A 291 -35.20 -25.64 -15.84
N THR A 292 -35.69 -24.47 -16.23
CA THR A 292 -34.90 -23.23 -16.30
C THR A 292 -34.77 -22.69 -14.86
N PRO A 293 -33.74 -21.89 -14.49
CA PRO A 293 -33.60 -20.53 -15.01
C PRO A 293 -32.17 -20.08 -15.33
N ASN A 294 -32.04 -19.42 -16.48
CA ASN A 294 -31.36 -18.13 -16.71
C ASN A 294 -30.10 -17.79 -15.86
N PRO A 295 -28.91 -17.57 -16.45
CA PRO A 295 -27.89 -16.75 -15.85
C PRO A 295 -28.15 -15.28 -16.18
N ALA A 296 -28.54 -14.53 -15.14
CA ALA A 296 -28.65 -13.09 -15.12
C ALA A 296 -27.33 -12.40 -15.49
N ALA A 297 -27.48 -11.23 -16.10
CA ALA A 297 -26.46 -10.27 -16.45
C ALA A 297 -25.44 -10.03 -15.32
N SER A 298 -24.16 -10.20 -15.66
CA SER A 298 -23.04 -9.75 -14.85
C SER A 298 -22.87 -8.22 -15.01
N HIS A 299 -23.35 -7.48 -14.03
CA HIS A 299 -23.04 -6.06 -13.85
C HIS A 299 -21.51 -5.87 -13.65
N PRO A 300 -20.83 -5.01 -14.43
CA PRO A 300 -19.47 -4.60 -14.09
C PRO A 300 -19.52 -3.50 -13.01
N TYR A 301 -18.96 -3.81 -11.84
CA TYR A 301 -18.69 -2.84 -10.78
C TYR A 301 -17.72 -1.76 -11.28
N SER A 302 -18.19 -0.51 -11.30
CA SER A 302 -17.40 0.69 -11.56
C SER A 302 -16.86 1.21 -10.22
N TYR A 303 -15.56 1.03 -9.97
CA TYR A 303 -14.87 1.76 -8.90
C TYR A 303 -14.56 3.17 -9.40
N GLY A 304 -15.42 4.12 -9.05
CA GLY A 304 -15.16 5.55 -9.22
C GLY A 304 -14.22 6.05 -8.13
N GLN A 305 -12.98 6.37 -8.50
CA GLN A 305 -12.10 7.25 -7.72
C GLN A 305 -12.69 8.67 -7.73
N GLN A 306 -13.00 9.20 -6.55
CA GLN A 306 -13.39 10.58 -6.36
C GLN A 306 -12.16 11.39 -5.91
N PRO A 307 -11.89 12.57 -6.50
CA PRO A 307 -10.74 13.39 -6.14
C PRO A 307 -10.99 14.14 -4.82
N PHE A 308 -9.99 14.07 -3.95
CA PHE A 308 -9.86 14.82 -2.71
C PHE A 308 -9.62 16.31 -3.05
N ASN A 309 -10.59 17.19 -2.74
CA ASN A 309 -10.35 18.63 -2.66
C ASN A 309 -10.71 19.08 -1.24
N GLY A 310 -9.69 19.39 -0.44
CA GLY A 310 -9.84 20.06 0.84
C GLY A 310 -10.04 21.55 0.63
N ALA A 311 -11.20 22.07 1.04
CA ALA A 311 -11.42 23.48 1.27
C ALA A 311 -11.75 23.64 2.76
N TYR A 312 -10.86 24.30 3.50
CA TYR A 312 -11.07 24.67 4.90
C TYR A 312 -12.14 25.77 4.97
N GLY A 313 -13.28 25.45 5.58
CA GLY A 313 -14.29 26.42 6.01
C GLY A 313 -14.19 26.66 7.52
N LEU A 314 -14.04 27.94 7.90
CA LEU A 314 -14.03 28.44 9.27
C LEU A 314 -15.31 28.06 10.04
N PRO A 315 -15.25 27.81 11.37
CA PRO A 315 -16.44 27.58 12.19
C PRO A 315 -17.16 28.91 12.53
N PRO A 316 -18.51 28.91 12.64
CA PRO A 316 -19.27 30.10 13.02
C PRO A 316 -19.11 30.46 14.51
N GLN A 317 -18.93 31.75 14.76
CA GLN A 317 -18.90 32.40 16.06
C GLN A 317 -20.27 32.32 16.74
N TYR A 318 -20.30 31.87 18.01
CA TYR A 318 -21.45 31.96 18.89
C TYR A 318 -21.59 33.39 19.42
N HIS A 319 -22.73 34.04 19.20
CA HIS A 319 -23.14 35.23 19.94
C HIS A 319 -24.09 34.82 21.08
N PRO A 320 -23.81 35.19 22.34
CA PRO A 320 -24.77 35.05 23.42
C PRO A 320 -25.76 36.22 23.42
N GLN A 321 -27.03 35.91 23.67
CA GLN A 321 -28.00 36.84 24.28
C GLN A 321 -27.89 36.73 25.80
#